data_AF-A0A972X7B3-F1
#
_entry.id   AF-A0A972X7B3-F1
#
_cell.length_a   1.000
_cell.length_b   1.000
_cell.length_c   1.000
_cell.angle_alpha   90.00
_cell.angle_beta   90.00
_cell.angle_gamma   90.00
#
_symmetry.space_group_name_H-M   'P 1'
#
loop_
_entity.id
_entity.type
_entity.pdbx_description
1 polymer ?
#
loop_
_entity_poly.entity_id
_entity_poly.type
_entity_poly.pdbx_seq_one_letter_code
_entity_poly.pdbx_strand_id
1 'polypeptide(L)'
;MWLNLITMHAMHAARVAVVVAIAWLVHAEHGRHVGRQSAADLASLPVARVQKHLQEAAAIGGPSAAVEGGRDLVDSAGNRVGTILRTSPAGDAVIGFSGPTDLLVICNSDLRVAGMEVLSSRDTRDHVHAVERDDAFWRLFEGQSLAELAGLEPDKAHAVAGATLTSLAISEALVRRLGGTAAAGRFEHAPTLRDLQVIFPDAVEITADPGDPAVIRVLAADAIPLGWALRTSPAADRVIGYQGPTDAVVGFDPAGQVAGVAVLASYDNEPYVGYVRDDAAFRGVYRGMTLEELAGIDPRHTGVEGVSGATMTSQAVAQGIVQAARAHAAPAAARSGTATFVKLLQGIDGPQWGALGVIATGIVTAFSRLRGTWFGRLALPIAVLAYLGFGAGALLSQAQLWGWAQAGVARGAVVLIALTLAALVLPITTRRNVYCAHLCAHGAAQQLLVRFVRPKRSFPEWLKPVLVGLPWALLAVAILTAVLHWPLNLVDLEPFDAYLPAVAGMTALILFAASLVASSFVPMAYCRHGCPTGALLDHLRLHRRADRLTWRDGVLLGCLAVAAAVHWWAA
;
A
#
# COMPACT_ATOMS: atom_id res chain seq x y z
N MET A 1 5.75 10.12 46.59
CA MET A 1 6.24 9.08 45.65
C MET A 1 5.24 8.81 44.53
N TRP A 2 3.96 8.58 44.84
CA TRP A 2 2.89 8.36 43.85
C TRP A 2 2.65 9.55 42.91
N LEU A 3 2.62 10.79 43.43
CA LEU A 3 2.44 12.00 42.61
C LEU A 3 3.52 12.14 41.51
N ASN A 4 4.79 11.89 41.85
CA ASN A 4 5.92 11.96 40.91
C ASN A 4 5.90 10.86 39.84
N LEU A 5 5.29 9.71 40.15
CA LEU A 5 5.14 8.63 39.19
C LEU A 5 4.04 8.96 38.18
N ILE A 6 2.92 9.52 38.65
CA ILE A 6 1.80 9.96 37.81
C ILE A 6 2.25 11.10 36.88
N THR A 7 2.95 12.11 37.39
CA THR A 7 3.43 13.23 36.56
C THR A 7 4.45 12.78 35.50
N MET A 8 5.34 11.85 35.85
CA MET A 8 6.28 11.25 34.90
C MET A 8 5.55 10.53 33.75
N HIS A 9 4.56 9.69 34.06
CA HIS A 9 3.79 8.98 33.04
C HIS A 9 2.92 9.92 32.20
N ALA A 10 2.32 10.94 32.82
CA ALA A 10 1.52 11.95 32.11
C ALA A 10 2.37 12.75 31.11
N MET A 11 3.56 13.20 31.51
CA MET A 11 4.45 13.96 30.63
C MET A 11 5.01 13.08 29.51
N HIS A 12 5.32 11.81 29.80
CA HIS A 12 5.71 10.85 28.78
C HIS A 12 4.60 10.59 27.77
N ALA A 13 3.37 10.41 28.23
CA ALA A 13 2.20 10.27 27.37
C ALA A 13 2.00 11.54 26.50
N ALA A 14 2.21 12.73 27.07
CA ALA A 14 2.14 13.98 26.31
C ALA A 14 3.19 14.06 25.18
N ARG A 15 4.43 13.62 25.41
CA ARG A 15 5.47 13.54 24.37
C ARG A 15 5.07 12.62 23.22
N VAL A 16 4.57 11.43 23.56
CA VAL A 16 4.07 10.47 22.56
C VAL A 16 2.90 11.09 21.79
N ALA A 17 1.96 11.73 22.49
CA ALA A 17 0.81 12.39 21.89
C ALA A 17 1.22 13.52 20.93
N VAL A 18 2.26 14.31 21.25
CA VAL A 18 2.79 15.33 20.34
C VAL A 18 3.28 14.72 19.03
N VAL A 19 4.08 13.65 19.08
CA VAL A 19 4.58 12.99 17.86
C VAL A 19 3.44 12.36 17.05
N VAL A 20 2.46 11.74 17.72
CA VAL A 20 1.26 11.19 17.06
C VAL A 20 0.44 12.29 16.41
N ALA A 21 0.26 13.44 17.09
CA ALA A 21 -0.46 14.59 16.55
C ALA A 21 0.25 15.18 15.32
N ILE A 22 1.58 15.28 15.34
CA ILE A 22 2.37 15.70 14.17
C ILE A 22 2.15 14.73 13.01
N ALA A 23 2.24 13.42 13.24
CA ALA A 23 2.03 12.41 12.20
C ALA A 23 0.62 12.48 11.61
N TRP A 24 -0.40 12.69 12.44
CA TRP A 24 -1.78 12.89 11.99
C TRP A 24 -1.94 14.17 11.16
N LEU A 25 -1.35 15.29 11.57
CA LEU A 25 -1.38 16.55 10.81
C LEU A 25 -0.63 16.42 9.48
N VAL A 26 0.50 15.71 9.43
CA VAL A 26 1.20 15.39 8.18
C VAL A 26 0.30 14.62 7.22
N HIS A 27 -0.42 13.60 7.72
CA HIS A 27 -1.37 12.83 6.91
C HIS A 27 -2.48 13.72 6.35
N ALA A 28 -3.13 14.50 7.22
CA ALA A 28 -4.24 15.37 6.86
C ALA A 28 -3.80 16.46 5.85
N GLU A 29 -2.65 17.08 6.07
CA GLU A 29 -2.15 18.11 5.17
C GLU A 29 -1.66 17.54 3.84
N HIS A 30 -1.13 16.32 3.81
CA HIS A 30 -0.78 15.65 2.56
C HIS A 30 -2.01 15.38 1.69
N GLY A 31 -3.12 14.90 2.27
CA GLY A 31 -4.39 14.76 1.55
C GLY A 31 -4.87 16.08 0.94
N ARG A 32 -4.84 17.17 1.75
CA ARG A 32 -5.19 18.51 1.28
C ARG A 32 -4.26 19.02 0.19
N HIS A 33 -2.95 18.78 0.29
CA HIS A 33 -1.98 19.18 -0.72
C HIS A 33 -2.26 18.50 -2.06
N VAL A 34 -2.51 17.19 -2.07
CA VAL A 34 -2.91 16.44 -3.27
C VAL A 34 -4.21 16.99 -3.84
N GLY A 35 -5.18 17.32 -2.98
CA GLY A 35 -6.42 18.01 -3.37
C GLY A 35 -6.17 19.39 -4.00
N ARG A 36 -5.29 20.22 -3.42
CA ARG A 36 -4.92 21.54 -3.95
C ARG A 36 -4.20 21.43 -5.30
N GLN A 37 -3.30 20.46 -5.47
CA GLN A 37 -2.65 20.17 -6.75
C GLN A 37 -3.68 19.77 -7.81
N SER A 38 -4.59 18.85 -7.46
CA SER A 38 -5.67 18.43 -8.35
C SER A 38 -6.55 19.62 -8.76
N ALA A 39 -6.89 20.50 -7.81
CA ALA A 39 -7.63 21.72 -8.09
C ALA A 39 -6.82 22.71 -8.95
N ALA A 40 -5.51 22.88 -8.72
CA ALA A 40 -4.67 23.74 -9.54
C ALA A 40 -4.57 23.23 -11.00
N ASP A 41 -4.45 21.92 -11.19
CA ASP A 41 -4.47 21.31 -12.52
C ASP A 41 -5.82 21.57 -13.22
N LEU A 42 -6.94 21.42 -12.51
CA LEU A 42 -8.27 21.75 -13.02
C LEU A 42 -8.41 23.24 -13.38
N ALA A 43 -7.74 24.15 -12.65
CA ALA A 43 -7.72 25.57 -12.96
C ALA A 43 -7.06 25.90 -14.30
N SER A 44 -6.12 25.06 -14.74
CA SER A 44 -5.41 25.23 -16.01
C SER A 44 -6.20 24.74 -17.23
N LEU A 45 -7.33 24.08 -17.02
CA LEU A 45 -8.15 23.57 -18.11
C LEU A 45 -8.80 24.70 -18.92
N PRO A 46 -8.87 24.57 -20.26
CA PRO A 46 -9.62 25.51 -21.08
C PRO A 46 -11.10 25.51 -20.70
N VAL A 47 -11.66 26.68 -20.37
CA VAL A 47 -13.10 26.84 -20.04
C VAL A 47 -14.00 26.27 -21.14
N ALA A 48 -13.56 26.37 -22.40
CA ALA A 48 -14.26 25.81 -23.55
C ALA A 48 -14.52 24.30 -23.44
N ARG A 49 -13.71 23.52 -22.71
CA ARG A 49 -13.99 22.09 -22.46
C ARG A 49 -15.21 21.91 -21.58
N VAL A 50 -15.31 22.72 -20.52
CA VAL A 50 -16.44 22.67 -19.58
C VAL A 50 -17.72 23.19 -20.23
N GLN A 51 -17.62 24.26 -21.04
CA GLN A 51 -18.75 24.88 -21.72
C GLN A 51 -19.49 23.96 -22.70
N LYS A 52 -18.83 22.90 -23.20
CA LYS A 52 -19.50 21.88 -24.02
C LYS A 52 -20.63 21.19 -23.27
N HIS A 53 -20.46 20.99 -21.96
CA HIS A 53 -21.37 20.25 -21.10
C HIS A 53 -22.20 21.17 -20.21
N LEU A 54 -21.66 22.34 -19.85
CA LEU A 54 -22.35 23.35 -19.04
C LEU A 54 -22.14 24.75 -19.64
N GLN A 55 -23.01 25.13 -20.59
CA GLN A 55 -22.86 26.37 -21.39
C GLN A 55 -22.84 27.64 -20.56
N GLU A 56 -23.52 27.63 -19.41
CA GLU A 56 -23.60 28.73 -18.46
C GLU A 56 -22.30 28.94 -17.65
N ALA A 57 -21.34 28.01 -17.70
CA ALA A 57 -20.02 28.19 -17.10
C ALA A 57 -19.18 29.18 -17.92
N ALA A 58 -19.03 30.41 -17.43
CA ALA A 58 -18.18 31.43 -18.04
C ALA A 58 -16.71 31.32 -17.60
N ALA A 59 -16.44 30.76 -16.42
CA ALA A 59 -15.08 30.55 -15.91
C ALA A 59 -14.99 29.40 -14.90
N ILE A 60 -13.76 28.90 -14.68
CA ILE A 60 -13.45 27.97 -13.59
C ILE A 60 -13.11 28.78 -12.33
N GLY A 61 -14.04 28.79 -11.39
CA GLY A 61 -13.98 29.49 -10.10
C GLY A 61 -13.11 28.79 -9.06
N GLY A 62 -13.27 29.13 -7.78
CA GLY A 62 -12.42 28.66 -6.67
C GLY A 62 -12.51 27.16 -6.38
N PRO A 63 -11.71 26.65 -5.41
CA PRO A 63 -11.85 25.29 -4.89
C PRO A 63 -13.29 25.02 -4.44
N SER A 64 -13.81 23.85 -4.77
CA SER A 64 -15.19 23.50 -4.39
C SER A 64 -15.28 23.11 -2.92
N ALA A 65 -16.28 23.64 -2.21
CA ALA A 65 -16.60 23.21 -0.85
C ALA A 65 -17.31 21.85 -0.82
N ALA A 66 -17.95 21.45 -1.93
CA ALA A 66 -18.76 20.24 -2.01
C ALA A 66 -17.94 18.98 -2.36
N VAL A 67 -16.85 19.15 -3.11
CA VAL A 67 -16.03 18.04 -3.61
C VAL A 67 -14.56 18.34 -3.35
N GLU A 68 -13.94 17.56 -2.47
CA GLU A 68 -12.51 17.69 -2.16
C GLU A 68 -11.67 17.54 -3.43
N GLY A 69 -10.75 18.48 -3.69
CA GLY A 69 -9.91 18.51 -4.89
C GLY A 69 -10.63 18.92 -6.18
N GLY A 70 -11.92 19.26 -6.12
CA GLY A 70 -12.68 19.83 -7.22
C GLY A 70 -12.62 21.37 -7.26
N ARG A 71 -13.14 21.97 -8.34
CA ARG A 71 -13.34 23.42 -8.47
C ARG A 71 -14.76 23.75 -8.85
N ASP A 72 -15.26 24.87 -8.36
CA ASP A 72 -16.57 25.38 -8.77
C ASP A 72 -16.49 26.06 -10.14
N LEU A 73 -17.59 25.98 -10.88
CA LEU A 73 -17.80 26.67 -12.14
C LEU A 73 -18.68 27.89 -11.88
N VAL A 74 -18.35 29.02 -12.50
CA VAL A 74 -19.08 30.28 -12.29
C VAL A 74 -19.61 30.86 -13.60
N ASP A 75 -20.77 31.51 -13.52
CA ASP A 75 -21.34 32.30 -14.62
C ASP A 75 -20.59 33.64 -14.81
N SER A 76 -21.04 34.45 -15.77
CA SER A 76 -20.46 35.78 -16.04
C SER A 76 -20.67 36.79 -14.90
N ALA A 77 -21.60 36.52 -13.98
CA ALA A 77 -21.87 37.31 -12.79
C ALA A 77 -21.09 36.80 -11.55
N GLY A 78 -20.38 35.68 -11.66
CA GLY A 78 -19.60 35.07 -10.58
C GLY A 78 -20.39 34.11 -9.68
N ASN A 79 -21.64 33.76 -10.03
CA ASN A 79 -22.43 32.79 -9.27
C ASN A 79 -22.02 31.36 -9.61
N ARG A 80 -22.01 30.47 -8.62
CA ARG A 80 -21.74 29.05 -8.84
C ARG A 80 -22.84 28.41 -9.67
N VAL A 81 -22.48 27.87 -10.83
CA VAL A 81 -23.36 27.10 -11.72
C VAL A 81 -23.06 25.60 -11.72
N GLY A 82 -21.89 25.20 -11.19
CA GLY A 82 -21.52 23.78 -11.15
C GLY A 82 -20.21 23.51 -10.42
N THR A 83 -19.74 22.27 -10.53
CA THR A 83 -18.46 21.81 -9.98
C THR A 83 -17.80 20.83 -10.94
N ILE A 84 -16.48 20.94 -11.09
CA ILE A 84 -15.65 19.95 -11.80
C ILE A 84 -14.75 19.20 -10.82
N LEU A 85 -14.49 17.94 -11.13
CA LEU A 85 -13.53 17.10 -10.43
C LEU A 85 -12.83 16.17 -11.43
N ARG A 86 -11.74 15.54 -10.99
CA ARG A 86 -11.08 14.47 -11.75
C ARG A 86 -10.97 13.18 -10.94
N THR A 87 -10.81 12.04 -11.63
CA THR A 87 -10.67 10.73 -10.98
C THR A 87 -9.28 10.46 -10.44
N SER A 88 -8.23 10.98 -11.08
CA SER A 88 -6.85 10.88 -10.58
C SER A 88 -6.63 11.77 -9.34
N PRO A 89 -5.77 11.38 -8.37
CA PRO A 89 -5.02 10.12 -8.30
C PRO A 89 -5.78 8.95 -7.66
N ALA A 90 -6.98 9.19 -7.10
CA ALA A 90 -7.73 8.16 -6.38
C ALA A 90 -8.12 6.95 -7.27
N GLY A 91 -8.42 7.21 -8.53
CA GLY A 91 -8.76 6.21 -9.54
C GLY A 91 -7.55 5.49 -10.15
N ASP A 92 -6.32 5.95 -9.96
CA ASP A 92 -5.13 5.46 -10.69
C ASP A 92 -4.77 3.99 -10.40
N ALA A 93 -5.29 3.46 -9.30
CA ALA A 93 -5.12 2.06 -8.92
C ALA A 93 -6.09 1.12 -9.66
N VAL A 94 -7.03 1.66 -10.45
CA VAL A 94 -7.94 0.90 -11.31
C VAL A 94 -7.34 0.84 -12.72
N ILE A 95 -7.14 -0.37 -13.23
CA ILE A 95 -6.45 -0.61 -14.49
C ILE A 95 -7.45 -1.12 -15.52
N GLY A 96 -7.51 -0.43 -16.68
CA GLY A 96 -8.24 -0.85 -17.87
C GLY A 96 -7.52 -1.97 -18.62
N PHE A 97 -7.46 -1.88 -19.94
CA PHE A 97 -6.76 -2.87 -20.75
C PHE A 97 -5.22 -2.77 -20.58
N SER A 98 -4.63 -1.57 -20.64
CA SER A 98 -3.18 -1.37 -20.41
C SER A 98 -2.81 -0.50 -19.19
N GLY A 99 -3.72 0.35 -18.71
CA GLY A 99 -3.40 1.34 -17.68
C GLY A 99 -4.62 2.08 -17.13
N PRO A 100 -4.43 2.99 -16.15
CA PRO A 100 -5.52 3.79 -15.62
C PRO A 100 -5.95 4.91 -16.59
N THR A 101 -7.18 5.36 -16.41
CA THR A 101 -7.79 6.46 -17.16
C THR A 101 -8.25 7.56 -16.19
N ASP A 102 -7.78 8.78 -16.44
CA ASP A 102 -8.17 9.97 -15.70
C ASP A 102 -9.31 10.69 -16.43
N LEU A 103 -10.40 10.92 -15.71
CA LEU A 103 -11.63 11.52 -16.22
C LEU A 103 -11.80 12.90 -15.62
N LEU A 104 -12.23 13.85 -16.43
CA LEU A 104 -12.88 15.07 -15.99
C LEU A 104 -14.38 14.78 -15.83
N VAL A 105 -14.91 15.06 -14.66
CA VAL A 105 -16.35 14.99 -14.37
C VAL A 105 -16.85 16.40 -14.17
N ILE A 106 -17.83 16.79 -14.97
CA ILE A 106 -18.49 18.11 -14.92
C ILE A 106 -19.87 17.91 -14.31
N CYS A 107 -20.15 18.63 -13.23
CA CYS A 107 -21.43 18.59 -12.54
C CYS A 107 -22.11 19.95 -12.56
N ASN A 108 -23.43 19.95 -12.54
CA ASN A 108 -24.25 21.15 -12.31
C ASN A 108 -24.22 21.54 -10.82
N SER A 109 -24.98 22.59 -10.47
CA SER A 109 -25.05 23.14 -9.12
C SER A 109 -25.52 22.12 -8.07
N ASP A 110 -26.33 21.13 -8.46
CA ASP A 110 -26.88 20.07 -7.60
C ASP A 110 -25.97 18.83 -7.50
N LEU A 111 -24.72 18.92 -7.99
CA LEU A 111 -23.78 17.80 -8.05
C LEU A 111 -24.29 16.62 -8.88
N ARG A 112 -25.09 16.90 -9.91
CA ARG A 112 -25.46 15.94 -10.95
C ARG A 112 -24.54 16.11 -12.14
N VAL A 113 -24.08 15.00 -12.72
CA VAL A 113 -23.16 15.00 -13.85
C VAL A 113 -23.84 15.63 -15.07
N ALA A 114 -23.30 16.75 -15.53
CA ALA A 114 -23.66 17.40 -16.78
C ALA A 114 -22.86 16.84 -17.97
N GLY A 115 -21.68 16.27 -17.69
CA GLY A 115 -20.87 15.61 -18.71
C GLY A 115 -19.56 15.06 -18.15
N MET A 116 -18.91 14.21 -18.94
CA MET A 116 -17.62 13.61 -18.60
C MET A 116 -16.71 13.60 -19.82
N GLU A 117 -15.41 13.79 -19.61
CA GLU A 117 -14.40 13.69 -20.66
C GLU A 117 -13.17 12.93 -20.17
N VAL A 118 -12.48 12.23 -21.05
CA VAL A 118 -11.16 11.67 -20.74
C VAL A 118 -10.12 12.80 -20.75
N LEU A 119 -9.42 13.02 -19.63
CA LEU A 119 -8.30 13.95 -19.55
C LEU A 119 -7.02 13.32 -20.09
N SER A 120 -6.76 12.09 -19.63
CA SER A 120 -5.62 11.30 -20.08
C SER A 120 -5.89 9.82 -19.83
N SER A 121 -5.24 8.96 -20.60
CA SER A 121 -5.33 7.51 -20.41
C SER A 121 -3.99 6.86 -20.70
N ARG A 122 -3.64 5.87 -19.88
CA ARG A 122 -2.53 4.94 -20.17
C ARG A 122 -3.01 3.66 -20.86
N ASP A 123 -4.27 3.62 -21.29
CA ASP A 123 -4.82 2.54 -22.07
C ASP A 123 -4.51 2.69 -23.59
N THR A 124 -4.80 1.67 -24.38
CA THR A 124 -4.62 1.74 -25.85
C THR A 124 -5.55 2.80 -26.43
N ARG A 125 -5.01 3.64 -27.33
CA ARG A 125 -5.75 4.73 -27.98
C ARG A 125 -7.06 4.25 -28.63
N ASP A 126 -7.03 3.10 -29.30
CA ASP A 126 -8.22 2.56 -29.96
C ASP A 126 -9.33 2.15 -28.97
N HIS A 127 -8.96 1.57 -27.81
CA HIS A 127 -9.93 1.25 -26.76
C HIS A 127 -10.53 2.52 -26.15
N VAL A 128 -9.70 3.52 -25.84
CA VAL A 128 -10.18 4.81 -25.32
C VAL A 128 -11.13 5.46 -26.31
N HIS A 129 -10.76 5.51 -27.59
CA HIS A 129 -11.61 6.10 -28.63
C HIS A 129 -12.89 5.30 -28.89
N ALA A 130 -12.89 3.99 -28.69
CA ALA A 130 -14.12 3.21 -28.76
C ALA A 130 -15.09 3.62 -27.63
N VAL A 131 -14.58 3.80 -26.40
CA VAL A 131 -15.40 4.31 -25.28
C VAL A 131 -15.86 5.75 -25.52
N GLU A 132 -14.97 6.65 -25.98
CA GLU A 132 -15.33 8.04 -26.27
C GLU A 132 -16.42 8.18 -27.34
N ARG A 133 -16.56 7.21 -28.26
CA ARG A 133 -17.56 7.21 -29.33
C ARG A 133 -18.87 6.51 -28.95
N ASP A 134 -18.92 5.86 -27.79
CA ASP A 134 -20.12 5.16 -27.32
C ASP A 134 -21.01 6.10 -26.50
N ASP A 135 -21.98 6.74 -27.15
CA ASP A 135 -22.92 7.64 -26.49
C ASP A 135 -23.76 6.94 -25.40
N ALA A 136 -24.04 5.64 -25.56
CA ALA A 136 -24.84 4.89 -24.58
C ALA A 136 -24.08 4.72 -23.27
N PHE A 137 -22.75 4.53 -23.34
CA PHE A 137 -21.88 4.49 -22.17
C PHE A 137 -21.94 5.79 -21.36
N TRP A 138 -21.75 6.94 -22.01
CA TRP A 138 -21.69 8.23 -21.30
C TRP A 138 -23.05 8.65 -20.71
N ARG A 139 -24.16 8.31 -21.38
CA ARG A 139 -25.52 8.56 -20.90
C ARG A 139 -25.86 7.85 -19.58
N LEU A 140 -25.11 6.82 -19.20
CA LEU A 140 -25.26 6.18 -17.89
C LEU A 140 -24.99 7.14 -16.74
N PHE A 141 -24.02 8.03 -16.92
CA PHE A 141 -23.55 8.94 -15.89
C PHE A 141 -24.32 10.27 -15.94
N GLU A 142 -24.76 10.68 -17.12
CA GLU A 142 -25.44 11.95 -17.33
C GLU A 142 -26.71 12.06 -16.45
N GLY A 143 -26.82 13.18 -15.72
CA GLY A 143 -27.91 13.45 -14.78
C GLY A 143 -27.81 12.72 -13.43
N GLN A 144 -26.94 11.73 -13.27
CA GLN A 144 -26.74 11.04 -11.98
C GLN A 144 -26.04 11.97 -10.99
N SER A 145 -26.46 11.91 -9.72
CA SER A 145 -25.74 12.60 -8.64
C SER A 145 -24.46 11.86 -8.28
N LEU A 146 -23.47 12.60 -7.76
CA LEU A 146 -22.22 11.98 -7.28
C LEU A 146 -22.46 10.92 -6.19
N ALA A 147 -23.52 11.06 -5.39
CA ALA A 147 -23.89 10.08 -4.36
C ALA A 147 -24.45 8.79 -4.98
N GLU A 148 -25.30 8.89 -6.01
CA GLU A 148 -25.82 7.73 -6.76
C GLU A 148 -24.65 6.98 -7.44
N LEU A 149 -23.71 7.72 -8.02
CA LEU A 149 -22.54 7.15 -8.70
C LEU A 149 -21.55 6.49 -7.74
N ALA A 150 -21.45 6.93 -6.49
CA ALA A 150 -20.64 6.24 -5.48
C ALA A 150 -21.14 4.83 -5.16
N GLY A 151 -22.43 4.56 -5.40
CA GLY A 151 -23.06 3.25 -5.22
C GLY A 151 -23.23 2.46 -6.53
N LEU A 152 -22.70 2.94 -7.66
CA LEU A 152 -22.82 2.26 -8.95
C LEU A 152 -22.09 0.91 -8.89
N GLU A 153 -22.76 -0.15 -9.36
CA GLU A 153 -22.16 -1.46 -9.60
C GLU A 153 -21.57 -1.47 -11.02
N PRO A 154 -20.23 -1.40 -11.20
CA PRO A 154 -19.62 -1.17 -12.51
C PRO A 154 -19.84 -2.31 -13.52
N ASP A 155 -20.04 -3.53 -13.04
CA ASP A 155 -20.28 -4.73 -13.85
C ASP A 155 -21.67 -4.74 -14.50
N LYS A 156 -22.67 -4.12 -13.86
CA LYS A 156 -24.00 -3.89 -14.44
C LYS A 156 -24.07 -2.66 -15.34
N ALA A 157 -22.99 -1.90 -15.45
CA ALA A 157 -22.91 -0.78 -16.36
C ALA A 157 -22.73 -1.29 -17.79
N HIS A 158 -23.31 -0.57 -18.77
CA HIS A 158 -23.09 -0.79 -20.19
C HIS A 158 -21.60 -0.90 -20.50
N ALA A 159 -21.19 -2.06 -21.01
CA ALA A 159 -19.83 -2.30 -21.48
C ALA A 159 -19.70 -1.90 -22.94
N VAL A 160 -18.61 -1.23 -23.29
CA VAL A 160 -18.34 -0.85 -24.68
C VAL A 160 -17.74 -2.02 -25.44
N ALA A 161 -18.37 -2.40 -26.56
CA ALA A 161 -17.91 -3.50 -27.41
C ALA A 161 -16.49 -3.21 -27.92
N GLY A 162 -15.58 -4.17 -27.75
CA GLY A 162 -14.18 -4.03 -28.13
C GLY A 162 -13.33 -3.16 -27.19
N ALA A 163 -13.92 -2.53 -26.16
CA ALA A 163 -13.20 -1.75 -25.15
C ALA A 163 -13.75 -1.99 -23.74
N THR A 164 -14.26 -3.20 -23.49
CA THR A 164 -14.99 -3.55 -22.27
C THR A 164 -14.17 -3.27 -21.01
N LEU A 165 -12.90 -3.71 -20.98
CA LEU A 165 -12.03 -3.51 -19.82
C LEU A 165 -11.78 -2.02 -19.53
N THR A 166 -11.60 -1.21 -20.58
CA THR A 166 -11.43 0.23 -20.46
C THR A 166 -12.71 0.88 -19.90
N SER A 167 -13.88 0.54 -20.44
CA SER A 167 -15.17 1.10 -19.98
C SER A 167 -15.53 0.73 -18.53
N LEU A 168 -15.25 -0.52 -18.13
CA LEU A 168 -15.47 -0.98 -16.76
C LEU A 168 -14.48 -0.30 -15.79
N ALA A 169 -13.21 -0.16 -16.19
CA ALA A 169 -12.21 0.52 -15.38
C ALA A 169 -12.52 2.02 -15.20
N ILE A 170 -13.06 2.69 -16.22
CA ILE A 170 -13.54 4.07 -16.14
C ILE A 170 -14.65 4.18 -15.07
N SER A 171 -15.61 3.26 -15.09
CA SER A 171 -16.71 3.22 -14.11
C SER A 171 -16.20 2.92 -12.70
N GLU A 172 -15.31 1.94 -12.53
CA GLU A 172 -14.71 1.57 -11.25
C GLU A 172 -13.82 2.71 -10.69
N ALA A 173 -13.06 3.40 -11.53
CA ALA A 173 -12.24 4.55 -11.14
C ALA A 173 -13.11 5.71 -10.63
N LEU A 174 -14.27 5.94 -11.27
CA LEU A 174 -15.26 6.92 -10.83
C LEU A 174 -15.84 6.54 -9.45
N VAL A 175 -16.35 5.32 -9.29
CA VAL A 175 -16.89 4.83 -8.01
C VAL A 175 -15.86 4.99 -6.90
N ARG A 176 -14.61 4.58 -7.16
CA ARG A 176 -13.51 4.68 -6.19
C ARG A 176 -13.18 6.12 -5.84
N ARG A 177 -13.16 7.03 -6.82
CA ARG A 177 -12.95 8.47 -6.60
C ARG A 177 -14.02 9.08 -5.68
N LEU A 178 -15.24 8.55 -5.75
CA LEU A 178 -16.40 8.99 -4.97
C LEU A 178 -16.52 8.27 -3.62
N GLY A 179 -15.57 7.40 -3.27
CA GLY A 179 -15.52 6.70 -1.99
C GLY A 179 -16.31 5.37 -1.95
N GLY A 180 -16.80 4.89 -3.09
CA GLY A 180 -17.49 3.62 -3.21
C GLY A 180 -16.55 2.41 -3.17
N THR A 181 -17.07 1.27 -2.75
CA THR A 181 -16.38 -0.02 -2.77
C THR A 181 -16.79 -0.80 -4.02
N ALA A 182 -16.13 -0.59 -5.14
CA ALA A 182 -16.35 -1.41 -6.32
C ALA A 182 -15.67 -2.78 -6.15
N ALA A 183 -16.48 -3.83 -6.01
CA ALA A 183 -16.06 -5.22 -6.13
C ALA A 183 -17.27 -6.06 -6.57
N ALA A 184 -17.76 -5.79 -7.78
CA ALA A 184 -18.74 -6.62 -8.46
C ALA A 184 -18.02 -7.27 -9.66
N GLY A 185 -18.35 -8.53 -9.97
CA GLY A 185 -17.54 -9.40 -10.83
C GLY A 185 -17.69 -9.08 -12.31
N ARG A 186 -16.60 -9.11 -13.08
CA ARG A 186 -16.57 -8.87 -14.52
C ARG A 186 -17.35 -9.92 -15.35
N PHE A 187 -17.76 -11.03 -14.74
CA PHE A 187 -18.41 -12.14 -15.44
C PHE A 187 -19.83 -12.39 -14.90
N GLU A 188 -20.83 -11.99 -15.66
CA GLU A 188 -22.25 -12.08 -15.27
C GLU A 188 -22.82 -13.51 -15.31
N HIS A 189 -22.29 -14.37 -16.19
CA HIS A 189 -22.83 -15.71 -16.41
C HIS A 189 -22.45 -16.65 -15.26
N ALA A 190 -23.44 -17.14 -14.53
CA ALA A 190 -23.23 -18.16 -13.52
C ALA A 190 -22.80 -19.50 -14.17
N PRO A 191 -21.92 -20.28 -13.52
CA PRO A 191 -21.52 -21.58 -14.07
C PRO A 191 -22.71 -22.53 -14.21
N THR A 192 -22.78 -23.23 -15.33
CA THR A 192 -23.87 -24.16 -15.66
C THR A 192 -23.52 -25.60 -15.27
N LEU A 193 -24.54 -26.47 -15.20
CA LEU A 193 -24.31 -27.90 -14.96
C LEU A 193 -23.32 -28.51 -15.97
N ARG A 194 -23.40 -28.09 -17.25
CA ARG A 194 -22.51 -28.58 -18.31
C ARG A 194 -21.05 -28.19 -18.06
N ASP A 195 -20.80 -27.00 -17.53
CA ASP A 195 -19.45 -26.54 -17.21
C ASP A 195 -18.83 -27.41 -16.11
N LEU A 196 -19.63 -27.77 -15.10
CA LEU A 196 -19.18 -28.62 -14.00
C LEU A 196 -19.10 -30.09 -14.40
N GLN A 197 -19.87 -30.56 -15.39
CA GLN A 197 -19.77 -31.91 -15.95
C GLN A 197 -18.43 -32.18 -16.65
N VAL A 198 -17.68 -31.13 -17.06
CA VAL A 198 -16.31 -31.27 -17.55
C VAL A 198 -15.38 -31.83 -16.48
N ILE A 199 -15.65 -31.52 -15.20
CA ILE A 199 -14.87 -31.95 -14.04
C ILE A 199 -15.52 -33.17 -13.36
N PHE A 200 -16.85 -33.16 -13.24
CA PHE A 200 -17.67 -34.17 -12.57
C PHE A 200 -18.69 -34.78 -13.55
N PRO A 201 -18.31 -35.79 -14.36
CA PRO A 201 -19.18 -36.33 -15.41
C PRO A 201 -20.56 -36.83 -14.92
N ASP A 202 -20.63 -37.29 -13.67
CA ASP A 202 -21.85 -37.82 -13.05
C ASP A 202 -22.73 -36.74 -12.37
N ALA A 203 -22.38 -35.46 -12.50
CA ALA A 203 -23.14 -34.37 -11.91
C ALA A 203 -24.52 -34.22 -12.58
N VAL A 204 -25.56 -34.14 -11.75
CA VAL A 204 -26.95 -33.92 -12.19
C VAL A 204 -27.54 -32.62 -11.62
N GLU A 205 -26.98 -32.12 -10.52
CA GLU A 205 -27.44 -30.90 -9.85
C GLU A 205 -26.25 -30.08 -9.34
N ILE A 206 -26.35 -28.75 -9.48
CA ILE A 206 -25.40 -27.80 -8.89
C ILE A 206 -26.15 -26.72 -8.12
N THR A 207 -25.61 -26.31 -6.99
CA THR A 207 -26.20 -25.26 -6.15
C THR A 207 -25.11 -24.32 -5.63
N ALA A 208 -25.31 -23.01 -5.80
CA ALA A 208 -24.41 -22.02 -5.22
C ALA A 208 -24.51 -22.05 -3.68
N ASP A 209 -23.39 -21.89 -2.99
CA ASP A 209 -23.39 -21.83 -1.53
C ASP A 209 -24.03 -20.51 -1.05
N PRO A 210 -24.98 -20.54 -0.11
CA PRO A 210 -25.61 -19.32 0.41
C PRO A 210 -24.63 -18.36 1.10
N GLY A 211 -23.50 -18.86 1.60
CA GLY A 211 -22.49 -18.06 2.31
C GLY A 211 -21.39 -17.48 1.41
N ASP A 212 -21.15 -18.07 0.24
CA ASP A 212 -20.17 -17.61 -0.74
C ASP A 212 -20.63 -17.97 -2.16
N PRO A 213 -21.14 -17.01 -2.96
CA PRO A 213 -21.60 -17.26 -4.33
C PRO A 213 -20.53 -17.80 -5.28
N ALA A 214 -19.23 -17.67 -4.94
CA ALA A 214 -18.15 -18.26 -5.72
C ALA A 214 -18.02 -19.77 -5.48
N VAL A 215 -18.63 -20.31 -4.44
CA VAL A 215 -18.64 -21.74 -4.11
C VAL A 215 -19.88 -22.41 -4.67
N ILE A 216 -19.68 -23.54 -5.35
CA ILE A 216 -20.74 -24.29 -6.01
C ILE A 216 -20.68 -25.74 -5.52
N ARG A 217 -21.76 -26.22 -4.90
CA ARG A 217 -21.90 -27.63 -4.51
C ARG A 217 -22.32 -28.44 -5.72
N VAL A 218 -21.72 -29.63 -5.88
CA VAL A 218 -21.97 -30.51 -7.03
C VAL A 218 -22.50 -31.85 -6.55
N LEU A 219 -23.66 -32.26 -7.05
CA LEU A 219 -24.38 -33.45 -6.61
C LEU A 219 -24.64 -34.41 -7.77
N ALA A 220 -24.55 -35.71 -7.47
CA ALA A 220 -25.05 -36.81 -8.31
C ALA A 220 -26.55 -37.04 -8.05
N ALA A 221 -27.12 -38.03 -8.74
CA ALA A 221 -28.47 -38.52 -8.47
C ALA A 221 -28.65 -38.83 -6.96
N ASP A 222 -29.89 -38.69 -6.48
CA ASP A 222 -30.26 -38.93 -5.08
C ASP A 222 -29.56 -38.01 -4.05
N ALA A 223 -29.15 -36.81 -4.49
CA ALA A 223 -28.47 -35.80 -3.65
C ALA A 223 -27.15 -36.27 -3.02
N ILE A 224 -26.46 -37.21 -3.67
CA ILE A 224 -25.14 -37.67 -3.23
C ILE A 224 -24.10 -36.60 -3.57
N PRO A 225 -23.30 -36.10 -2.61
CA PRO A 225 -22.29 -35.09 -2.88
C PRO A 225 -21.12 -35.69 -3.68
N LEU A 226 -20.89 -35.14 -4.87
CA LEU A 226 -19.70 -35.45 -5.68
C LEU A 226 -18.50 -34.56 -5.34
N GLY A 227 -18.76 -33.42 -4.71
CA GLY A 227 -17.74 -32.43 -4.37
C GLY A 227 -18.28 -31.01 -4.39
N TRP A 228 -17.38 -30.06 -4.57
CA TRP A 228 -17.69 -28.63 -4.72
C TRP A 228 -16.71 -27.97 -5.68
N ALA A 229 -17.03 -26.79 -6.18
CA ALA A 229 -16.16 -26.02 -7.06
C ALA A 229 -16.02 -24.57 -6.58
N LEU A 230 -14.86 -23.98 -6.83
CA LEU A 230 -14.55 -22.59 -6.57
C LEU A 230 -14.38 -21.85 -7.89
N ARG A 231 -15.21 -20.83 -8.10
CA ARG A 231 -15.13 -19.90 -9.23
C ARG A 231 -14.03 -18.87 -9.01
N THR A 232 -13.32 -18.50 -10.08
CA THR A 232 -12.23 -17.51 -9.99
C THR A 232 -12.74 -16.07 -9.93
N SER A 233 -13.85 -15.76 -10.59
CA SER A 233 -14.51 -14.46 -10.47
C SER A 233 -15.32 -14.36 -9.17
N PRO A 234 -15.33 -13.19 -8.47
CA PRO A 234 -14.70 -11.92 -8.84
C PRO A 234 -13.24 -11.77 -8.40
N ALA A 235 -12.73 -12.71 -7.61
CA ALA A 235 -11.44 -12.59 -6.93
C ALA A 235 -10.27 -12.39 -7.90
N ALA A 236 -10.33 -12.99 -9.09
CA ALA A 236 -9.27 -13.00 -10.10
C ALA A 236 -9.50 -12.06 -11.29
N ASP A 237 -10.53 -11.22 -11.28
CA ASP A 237 -10.95 -10.44 -12.45
C ASP A 237 -9.93 -9.38 -12.91
N ARG A 238 -8.94 -9.08 -12.05
CA ARG A 238 -7.82 -8.19 -12.34
C ARG A 238 -6.58 -8.92 -12.89
N VAL A 239 -6.62 -10.24 -12.98
CA VAL A 239 -5.55 -11.03 -13.60
C VAL A 239 -5.79 -11.01 -15.11
N ILE A 240 -4.90 -10.36 -15.85
CA ILE A 240 -5.03 -10.17 -17.30
C ILE A 240 -4.17 -11.20 -18.03
N GLY A 241 -4.80 -11.95 -18.95
CA GLY A 241 -4.14 -12.83 -19.91
C GLY A 241 -3.54 -12.07 -21.07
N TYR A 242 -3.75 -12.55 -22.30
CA TYR A 242 -3.23 -11.88 -23.49
C TYR A 242 -4.04 -10.61 -23.82
N GLN A 243 -5.37 -10.65 -23.75
CA GLN A 243 -6.25 -9.49 -23.96
C GLN A 243 -7.16 -9.16 -22.77
N GLY A 244 -7.37 -10.09 -21.84
CA GLY A 244 -8.28 -9.86 -20.73
C GLY A 244 -8.31 -10.95 -19.69
N PRO A 245 -9.12 -10.79 -18.63
CA PRO A 245 -9.30 -11.82 -17.62
C PRO A 245 -10.02 -13.04 -18.19
N THR A 246 -9.80 -14.19 -17.55
CA THR A 246 -10.49 -15.44 -17.88
C THR A 246 -11.13 -16.00 -16.61
N ASP A 247 -12.41 -16.31 -16.69
CA ASP A 247 -13.15 -16.99 -15.63
C ASP A 247 -12.97 -18.49 -15.75
N ALA A 248 -12.75 -19.13 -14.62
CA ALA A 248 -12.53 -20.55 -14.49
C ALA A 248 -13.15 -21.07 -13.20
N VAL A 249 -13.36 -22.37 -13.15
CA VAL A 249 -13.73 -23.09 -11.92
C VAL A 249 -12.70 -24.17 -11.64
N VAL A 250 -12.35 -24.31 -10.37
CA VAL A 250 -11.58 -25.46 -9.87
C VAL A 250 -12.50 -26.32 -9.03
N GLY A 251 -12.64 -27.60 -9.39
CA GLY A 251 -13.48 -28.56 -8.70
C GLY A 251 -12.67 -29.38 -7.70
N PHE A 252 -13.24 -29.61 -6.52
CA PHE A 252 -12.71 -30.42 -5.43
C PHE A 252 -13.62 -31.62 -5.17
N ASP A 253 -13.04 -32.79 -5.01
CA ASP A 253 -13.73 -34.02 -4.65
C ASP A 253 -14.18 -33.99 -3.16
N PRO A 254 -14.90 -35.02 -2.67
CA PRO A 254 -15.37 -35.07 -1.28
C PRO A 254 -14.24 -35.19 -0.25
N ALA A 255 -13.03 -35.57 -0.68
CA ALA A 255 -11.82 -35.57 0.14
C ALA A 255 -11.13 -34.20 0.20
N GLY A 256 -11.65 -33.20 -0.51
CA GLY A 256 -11.10 -31.84 -0.55
C GLY A 256 -9.90 -31.69 -1.49
N GLN A 257 -9.72 -32.62 -2.42
CA GLN A 257 -8.63 -32.60 -3.40
C GLN A 257 -9.14 -32.15 -4.77
N VAL A 258 -8.34 -31.41 -5.53
CA VAL A 258 -8.71 -30.95 -6.87
C VAL A 258 -8.99 -32.16 -7.77
N ALA A 259 -10.21 -32.23 -8.28
CA ALA A 259 -10.65 -33.16 -9.31
C ALA A 259 -10.25 -32.68 -10.72
N GLY A 260 -10.32 -31.36 -10.95
CA GLY A 260 -9.94 -30.73 -12.21
C GLY A 260 -10.29 -29.25 -12.30
N VAL A 261 -10.00 -28.66 -13.45
CA VAL A 261 -10.23 -27.24 -13.78
C VAL A 261 -11.05 -27.15 -15.07
N ALA A 262 -11.97 -26.20 -15.13
CA ALA A 262 -12.69 -25.84 -16.36
C ALA A 262 -12.62 -24.34 -16.61
N VAL A 263 -12.25 -23.97 -17.82
CA VAL A 263 -12.28 -22.58 -18.30
C VAL A 263 -13.70 -22.27 -18.76
N LEU A 264 -14.29 -21.22 -18.18
CA LEU A 264 -15.64 -20.77 -18.48
C LEU A 264 -15.59 -19.73 -19.62
N ALA A 265 -15.92 -18.49 -19.28
CA ALA A 265 -15.87 -17.33 -20.17
C ALA A 265 -14.49 -16.66 -20.11
N SER A 266 -14.12 -15.98 -21.19
CA SER A 266 -12.86 -15.25 -21.28
C SER A 266 -13.04 -13.97 -22.08
N TYR A 267 -12.32 -12.93 -21.67
CA TYR A 267 -12.10 -11.71 -22.46
C TYR A 267 -10.86 -11.83 -23.36
N ASP A 268 -10.19 -12.98 -23.32
CA ASP A 268 -9.09 -13.29 -24.22
C ASP A 268 -9.62 -13.76 -25.58
N ASN A 269 -8.77 -13.75 -26.61
CA ASN A 269 -9.19 -14.10 -27.96
C ASN A 269 -9.19 -15.60 -28.23
N GLU A 270 -10.22 -16.06 -28.95
CA GLU A 270 -10.19 -17.37 -29.62
C GLU A 270 -9.24 -17.33 -30.84
N PRO A 271 -8.58 -18.45 -31.20
CA PRO A 271 -8.73 -19.81 -30.66
C PRO A 271 -7.87 -20.11 -29.42
N TYR A 272 -7.14 -19.12 -28.89
CA TYR A 272 -6.14 -19.36 -27.84
C TYR A 272 -6.77 -19.80 -26.51
N VAL A 273 -7.95 -19.26 -26.18
CA VAL A 273 -8.74 -19.74 -25.03
C VAL A 273 -9.13 -21.20 -25.23
N GLY A 274 -9.54 -21.58 -26.45
CA GLY A 274 -9.77 -22.98 -26.84
C GLY A 274 -8.57 -23.87 -26.57
N TYR A 275 -7.35 -23.44 -26.90
CA TYR A 275 -6.14 -24.23 -26.61
C TYR A 275 -5.99 -24.53 -25.11
N VAL A 276 -6.28 -23.57 -24.23
CA VAL A 276 -6.24 -23.79 -22.77
C VAL A 276 -7.40 -24.69 -22.32
N ARG A 277 -8.59 -24.48 -22.87
CA ARG A 277 -9.81 -25.24 -22.55
C ARG A 277 -9.69 -26.72 -22.91
N ASP A 278 -9.04 -27.01 -24.04
CA ASP A 278 -8.92 -28.36 -24.60
C ASP A 278 -7.64 -29.09 -24.15
N ASP A 279 -6.69 -28.39 -23.52
CA ASP A 279 -5.43 -28.98 -23.07
C ASP A 279 -5.63 -29.89 -21.84
N ALA A 280 -5.45 -31.19 -22.05
CA ALA A 280 -5.66 -32.19 -21.01
C ALA A 280 -4.66 -32.08 -19.85
N ALA A 281 -3.44 -31.62 -20.11
CA ALA A 281 -2.42 -31.46 -19.07
C ALA A 281 -2.76 -30.27 -18.16
N PHE A 282 -3.22 -29.16 -18.74
CA PHE A 282 -3.65 -27.97 -18.03
C PHE A 282 -4.86 -28.26 -17.13
N ARG A 283 -5.87 -28.97 -17.62
CA ARG A 283 -7.04 -29.37 -16.79
C ARG A 283 -6.68 -30.23 -15.59
N GLY A 284 -5.59 -30.99 -15.70
CA GLY A 284 -5.07 -31.88 -14.66
C GLY A 284 -3.95 -31.29 -13.81
N VAL A 285 -3.53 -30.05 -14.06
CA VAL A 285 -2.27 -29.49 -13.53
C VAL A 285 -2.22 -29.43 -12.01
N TYR A 286 -3.39 -29.26 -11.38
CA TYR A 286 -3.52 -29.18 -9.92
C TYR A 286 -4.15 -30.43 -9.29
N ARG A 287 -4.37 -31.50 -10.07
CA ARG A 287 -5.10 -32.68 -9.58
C ARG A 287 -4.45 -33.26 -8.33
N GLY A 288 -5.27 -33.54 -7.31
CA GLY A 288 -4.84 -34.09 -6.04
C GLY A 288 -4.39 -33.04 -5.01
N MET A 289 -4.20 -31.77 -5.40
CA MET A 289 -3.89 -30.69 -4.45
C MET A 289 -5.09 -30.31 -3.60
N THR A 290 -4.85 -29.87 -2.38
CA THR A 290 -5.85 -29.27 -1.50
C THR A 290 -6.04 -27.78 -1.78
N LEU A 291 -7.13 -27.19 -1.26
CA LEU A 291 -7.35 -25.74 -1.32
C LEU A 291 -6.19 -24.97 -0.68
N GLU A 292 -5.67 -25.46 0.44
CA GLU A 292 -4.56 -24.84 1.17
C GLU A 292 -3.26 -24.86 0.37
N GLU A 293 -2.97 -25.98 -0.30
CA GLU A 293 -1.80 -26.11 -1.18
C GLU A 293 -1.92 -25.17 -2.38
N LEU A 294 -3.10 -25.11 -3.02
CA LEU A 294 -3.38 -24.16 -4.09
C LEU A 294 -3.19 -22.71 -3.64
N ALA A 295 -3.73 -22.34 -2.47
CA ALA A 295 -3.59 -20.99 -1.91
C ALA A 295 -2.13 -20.65 -1.54
N GLY A 296 -1.30 -21.67 -1.25
CA GLY A 296 0.11 -21.53 -0.91
C GLY A 296 1.03 -21.20 -2.09
N ILE A 297 0.60 -21.46 -3.33
CA ILE A 297 1.38 -21.19 -4.54
C ILE A 297 1.59 -19.68 -4.72
N ASP A 298 2.78 -19.24 -5.14
CA ASP A 298 3.02 -17.84 -5.53
C ASP A 298 2.24 -17.53 -6.83
N PRO A 299 1.30 -16.55 -6.85
CA PRO A 299 0.54 -16.22 -8.03
C PRO A 299 1.43 -15.74 -9.17
N ARG A 300 2.64 -15.21 -8.91
CA ARG A 300 3.56 -14.81 -9.99
C ARG A 300 4.34 -15.98 -10.57
N HIS A 301 4.43 -17.08 -9.82
CA HIS A 301 5.21 -18.26 -10.15
C HIS A 301 4.40 -19.51 -9.82
N THR A 302 3.38 -19.76 -10.65
CA THR A 302 2.47 -20.90 -10.46
C THR A 302 3.13 -22.26 -10.70
N GLY A 303 4.33 -22.28 -11.28
CA GLY A 303 5.02 -23.50 -11.70
C GLY A 303 4.38 -24.20 -12.91
N VAL A 304 3.33 -23.61 -13.48
CA VAL A 304 2.63 -24.14 -14.65
C VAL A 304 3.40 -23.77 -15.91
N GLU A 305 3.87 -24.78 -16.64
CA GLU A 305 4.31 -24.59 -18.02
C GLU A 305 3.10 -24.13 -18.84
N GLY A 306 3.20 -22.97 -19.49
CA GLY A 306 2.08 -22.41 -20.24
C GLY A 306 1.74 -23.28 -21.45
N VAL A 307 0.47 -23.28 -21.83
CA VAL A 307 -0.03 -23.99 -23.02
C VAL A 307 0.61 -23.38 -24.27
N SER A 308 1.10 -24.23 -25.17
CA SER A 308 1.77 -23.78 -26.41
C SER A 308 0.83 -22.90 -27.24
N GLY A 309 1.27 -21.69 -27.59
CA GLY A 309 0.47 -20.71 -28.32
C GLY A 309 -0.53 -19.92 -27.46
N ALA A 310 -0.81 -20.34 -26.22
CA ALA A 310 -1.72 -19.67 -25.29
C ALA A 310 -1.08 -19.48 -23.90
N THR A 311 0.23 -19.21 -23.87
CA THR A 311 1.03 -19.14 -22.64
C THR A 311 0.53 -18.05 -21.69
N MET A 312 0.22 -16.86 -22.19
CA MET A 312 -0.28 -15.75 -21.34
C MET A 312 -1.67 -16.05 -20.77
N THR A 313 -2.58 -16.59 -21.59
CA THR A 313 -3.94 -16.98 -21.18
C THR A 313 -3.91 -18.09 -20.13
N SER A 314 -3.15 -19.17 -20.39
CA SER A 314 -3.02 -20.29 -19.45
C SER A 314 -2.35 -19.89 -18.15
N GLN A 315 -1.32 -19.02 -18.20
CA GLN A 315 -0.73 -18.45 -17.00
C GLN A 315 -1.77 -17.62 -16.25
N ALA A 316 -2.50 -16.71 -16.88
CA ALA A 316 -3.53 -15.91 -16.22
C ALA A 316 -4.61 -16.78 -15.55
N VAL A 317 -5.07 -17.85 -16.19
CA VAL A 317 -6.01 -18.81 -15.56
C VAL A 317 -5.38 -19.47 -14.33
N ALA A 318 -4.13 -19.94 -14.43
CA ALA A 318 -3.40 -20.52 -13.31
C ALA A 318 -3.24 -19.53 -12.14
N GLN A 319 -2.85 -18.28 -12.43
CA GLN A 319 -2.74 -17.22 -11.43
C GLN A 319 -4.10 -16.91 -10.79
N GLY A 320 -5.16 -16.89 -11.61
CA GLY A 320 -6.53 -16.64 -11.17
C GLY A 320 -7.05 -17.71 -10.22
N ILE A 321 -6.77 -18.99 -10.48
CA ILE A 321 -7.11 -20.11 -9.58
C ILE A 321 -6.44 -19.94 -8.22
N VAL A 322 -5.14 -19.64 -8.21
CA VAL A 322 -4.39 -19.39 -6.97
C VAL A 322 -4.96 -18.18 -6.22
N GLN A 323 -5.28 -17.08 -6.93
CA GLN A 323 -5.84 -15.88 -6.33
C GLN A 323 -7.23 -16.12 -5.73
N ALA A 324 -8.09 -16.87 -6.42
CA ALA A 324 -9.40 -17.26 -5.92
C ALA A 324 -9.29 -18.21 -4.72
N ALA A 325 -8.42 -19.21 -4.79
CA ALA A 325 -8.13 -20.10 -3.65
C ALA A 325 -7.64 -19.31 -2.43
N ARG A 326 -6.77 -18.30 -2.62
CA ARG A 326 -6.32 -17.40 -1.55
C ARG A 326 -7.45 -16.54 -0.97
N ALA A 327 -8.32 -16.02 -1.84
CA ALA A 327 -9.45 -15.21 -1.44
C ALA A 327 -10.49 -16.03 -0.66
N HIS A 328 -10.78 -17.25 -1.10
CA HIS A 328 -11.72 -18.16 -0.44
C HIS A 328 -11.13 -18.77 0.84
N ALA A 329 -9.86 -19.17 0.82
CA ALA A 329 -9.13 -19.56 2.03
C ALA A 329 -8.88 -18.38 2.97
N ALA A 330 -9.15 -17.13 2.56
CA ALA A 330 -9.21 -15.99 3.47
C ALA A 330 -10.42 -16.15 4.40
N PRO A 331 -10.22 -16.30 5.71
CA PRO A 331 -11.33 -16.51 6.61
C PRO A 331 -12.31 -15.35 6.51
N ALA A 332 -13.60 -15.63 6.37
CA ALA A 332 -14.70 -14.70 6.67
C ALA A 332 -14.56 -14.07 8.09
N ALA A 333 -13.71 -14.66 8.94
CA ALA A 333 -13.23 -14.14 10.21
C ALA A 333 -12.06 -13.13 10.08
N ALA A 334 -12.21 -12.07 9.29
CA ALA A 334 -11.55 -10.78 9.53
C ALA A 334 -12.05 -10.09 10.85
N ARG A 335 -12.49 -10.89 11.83
CA ARG A 335 -13.05 -10.49 13.13
C ARG A 335 -12.44 -11.21 14.34
N SER A 336 -11.41 -12.04 14.17
CA SER A 336 -10.62 -12.52 15.32
C SER A 336 -9.12 -12.32 15.08
N GLY A 337 -8.46 -11.61 15.99
CA GLY A 337 -7.06 -11.18 15.84
C GLY A 337 -6.03 -12.31 15.84
N THR A 338 -6.43 -13.55 16.13
CA THR A 338 -5.54 -14.73 16.17
C THR A 338 -5.27 -15.31 14.78
N ALA A 339 -6.25 -15.31 13.86
CA ALA A 339 -6.09 -15.86 12.51
C ALA A 339 -5.26 -14.95 11.58
N THR A 340 -5.35 -13.62 11.76
CA THR A 340 -4.53 -12.63 11.04
C THR A 340 -3.04 -12.79 11.35
N PHE A 341 -2.69 -13.15 12.58
CA PHE A 341 -1.30 -13.39 12.98
C PHE A 341 -0.73 -14.63 12.28
N VAL A 342 -1.49 -15.74 12.20
CA VAL A 342 -1.04 -16.97 11.54
C VAL A 342 -0.81 -16.77 10.04
N LYS A 343 -1.68 -16.03 9.36
CA LYS A 343 -1.48 -15.69 7.93
C LYS A 343 -0.31 -14.73 7.69
N LEU A 344 -0.11 -13.77 8.59
CA LEU A 344 1.08 -12.92 8.55
C LEU A 344 2.34 -13.77 8.69
N LEU A 345 2.33 -14.84 9.51
CA LEU A 345 3.46 -15.76 9.64
C LEU A 345 3.69 -16.61 8.38
N GLN A 346 2.63 -17.09 7.73
CA GLN A 346 2.73 -17.98 6.56
C GLN A 346 3.16 -17.27 5.26
N GLY A 347 2.94 -15.96 5.13
CA GLY A 347 3.37 -15.16 3.96
C GLY A 347 4.79 -14.60 4.02
N ILE A 348 5.62 -15.10 4.94
CA ILE A 348 6.99 -14.62 5.18
C ILE A 348 7.95 -15.58 4.48
N ASP A 349 8.67 -15.09 3.47
CA ASP A 349 9.68 -15.88 2.78
C ASP A 349 10.86 -16.23 3.71
N GLY A 350 11.65 -17.26 3.36
CA GLY A 350 12.83 -17.69 4.12
C GLY A 350 13.77 -16.53 4.55
N PRO A 351 14.12 -15.59 3.65
CA PRO A 351 14.92 -14.42 4.01
C PRO A 351 14.25 -13.48 5.02
N GLN A 352 12.93 -13.34 4.97
CA GLN A 352 12.20 -12.50 5.92
C GLN A 352 12.16 -13.15 7.31
N TRP A 353 12.06 -14.48 7.39
CA TRP A 353 12.17 -15.23 8.64
C TRP A 353 13.54 -15.05 9.31
N GLY A 354 14.62 -15.08 8.53
CA GLY A 354 15.95 -14.78 9.05
C GLY A 354 16.04 -13.37 9.63
N ALA A 355 15.45 -12.37 8.95
CA ALA A 355 15.47 -10.99 9.43
C ALA A 355 14.69 -10.85 10.75
N LEU A 356 13.51 -11.46 10.83
CA LEU A 356 12.71 -11.50 12.05
C LEU A 356 13.45 -12.23 13.18
N GLY A 357 14.17 -13.31 12.87
CA GLY A 357 15.04 -14.01 13.81
C GLY A 357 16.15 -13.11 14.37
N VAL A 358 16.80 -12.31 13.52
CA VAL A 358 17.80 -11.31 13.95
C VAL A 358 17.16 -10.23 14.83
N ILE A 359 15.96 -9.75 14.47
CA ILE A 359 15.21 -8.77 15.28
C ILE A 359 14.90 -9.35 16.66
N ALA A 360 14.31 -10.55 16.72
CA ALA A 360 14.00 -11.23 17.98
C ALA A 360 15.26 -11.44 18.83
N THR A 361 16.35 -11.89 18.22
CA THR A 361 17.65 -12.08 18.89
C THR A 361 18.20 -10.78 19.44
N GLY A 362 18.08 -9.68 18.70
CA GLY A 362 18.49 -8.35 19.16
C GLY A 362 17.66 -7.86 20.36
N ILE A 363 16.35 -8.11 20.34
CA ILE A 363 15.45 -7.81 21.46
C ILE A 363 15.84 -8.64 22.70
N VAL A 364 15.97 -9.96 22.56
CA VAL A 364 16.36 -10.85 23.67
C VAL A 364 17.74 -10.47 24.24
N THR A 365 18.70 -10.15 23.37
CA THR A 365 20.04 -9.70 23.77
C THR A 365 19.96 -8.40 24.56
N ALA A 366 19.11 -7.46 24.14
CA ALA A 366 18.94 -6.18 24.80
C ALA A 366 18.44 -6.31 26.24
N PHE A 367 17.64 -7.33 26.56
CA PHE A 367 17.07 -7.57 27.89
C PHE A 367 17.82 -8.61 28.74
N SER A 368 18.75 -9.37 28.15
CA SER A 368 19.50 -10.42 28.85
C SER A 368 20.92 -10.01 29.25
N ARG A 369 21.64 -10.93 29.90
CA ARG A 369 23.08 -10.77 30.22
C ARG A 369 23.97 -10.88 28.97
N LEU A 370 23.44 -11.39 27.86
CA LEU A 370 24.18 -11.63 26.62
C LEU A 370 24.76 -10.35 26.00
N ARG A 371 24.15 -9.18 26.25
CA ARG A 371 24.65 -7.87 25.77
C ARG A 371 26.10 -7.55 26.16
N GLY A 372 26.58 -8.10 27.29
CA GLY A 372 27.94 -7.87 27.79
C GLY A 372 28.96 -8.87 27.25
N THR A 373 28.51 -9.95 26.62
CA THR A 373 29.35 -11.05 26.16
C THR A 373 29.89 -10.81 24.76
N TRP A 374 30.75 -11.71 24.26
CA TRP A 374 31.24 -11.66 22.89
C TRP A 374 30.11 -11.69 21.86
N PHE A 375 29.02 -12.41 22.16
CA PHE A 375 27.86 -12.52 21.28
C PHE A 375 27.20 -11.16 21.04
N GLY A 376 26.81 -10.45 22.10
CA GLY A 376 26.15 -9.16 21.99
C GLY A 376 27.04 -8.02 21.50
N ARG A 377 28.37 -8.14 21.66
CA ARG A 377 29.35 -7.10 21.29
C ARG A 377 30.01 -7.31 19.93
N LEU A 378 29.89 -8.50 19.33
CA LEU A 378 30.54 -8.84 18.07
C LEU A 378 29.61 -9.61 17.13
N ALA A 379 29.13 -10.79 17.54
CA ALA A 379 28.34 -11.66 16.67
C ALA A 379 27.02 -10.99 16.22
N LEU A 380 26.26 -10.44 17.16
CA LEU A 380 24.98 -9.78 16.85
C LEU A 380 25.17 -8.54 15.97
N PRO A 381 26.09 -7.58 16.26
CA PRO A 381 26.37 -6.48 15.35
C PRO A 381 26.75 -6.92 13.94
N ILE A 382 27.53 -7.99 13.76
CA ILE A 382 27.87 -8.53 12.43
C ILE A 382 26.62 -9.06 11.74
N ALA A 383 25.79 -9.84 12.44
CA ALA A 383 24.54 -10.36 11.89
C ALA A 383 23.56 -9.24 11.49
N VAL A 384 23.41 -8.22 12.33
CA VAL A 384 22.57 -7.04 12.05
C VAL A 384 23.11 -6.27 10.83
N LEU A 385 24.42 -6.06 10.76
CA LEU A 385 25.05 -5.34 9.65
C LEU A 385 24.89 -6.08 8.31
N ALA A 386 25.18 -7.38 8.31
CA ALA A 386 25.12 -8.21 7.11
C ALA A 386 23.68 -8.48 6.68
N TYR A 387 22.81 -8.84 7.63
CA TYR A 387 21.47 -9.32 7.32
C TYR A 387 20.44 -8.18 7.24
N LEU A 388 20.28 -7.40 8.31
CA LEU A 388 19.30 -6.29 8.31
C LEU A 388 19.80 -5.10 7.48
N GLY A 389 21.10 -4.82 7.51
CA GLY A 389 21.74 -3.77 6.72
C GLY A 389 21.83 -4.12 5.23
N PHE A 390 22.92 -4.77 4.82
CA PHE A 390 23.19 -5.03 3.41
C PHE A 390 22.29 -6.08 2.75
N GLY A 391 21.75 -7.04 3.52
CA GLY A 391 20.87 -8.08 3.00
C GLY A 391 19.45 -7.57 2.74
N ALA A 392 18.79 -7.07 3.78
CA ALA A 392 17.39 -6.65 3.72
C ALA A 392 17.19 -5.16 3.40
N GLY A 393 18.22 -4.31 3.55
CA GLY A 393 18.07 -2.85 3.48
C GLY A 393 17.12 -2.29 4.54
N ALA A 394 16.87 -3.04 5.61
CA ALA A 394 15.85 -2.75 6.60
C ALA A 394 16.40 -1.83 7.70
N LEU A 395 16.31 -0.52 7.46
CA LEU A 395 16.63 0.52 8.43
C LEU A 395 15.44 1.46 8.60
N LEU A 396 15.11 1.77 9.85
CA LEU A 396 14.18 2.84 10.17
C LEU A 396 14.82 4.21 9.88
N SER A 397 14.17 4.98 9.00
CA SER A 397 14.57 6.34 8.62
C SER A 397 13.46 7.37 8.83
N GLN A 398 13.82 8.65 8.85
CA GLN A 398 12.84 9.76 8.82
C GLN A 398 12.03 9.76 7.52
N ALA A 399 12.66 9.43 6.39
CA ALA A 399 11.97 9.33 5.10
C ALA A 399 10.85 8.28 5.15
N GLN A 400 11.12 7.11 5.73
CA GLN A 400 10.13 6.06 5.89
C GLN A 400 9.00 6.50 6.84
N LEU A 401 9.35 7.02 8.02
CA LEU A 401 8.36 7.41 9.03
C LEU A 401 7.38 8.46 8.51
N TRP A 402 7.90 9.55 7.92
CA TRP A 402 7.06 10.64 7.42
C TRP A 402 6.40 10.28 6.09
N GLY A 403 7.05 9.48 5.23
CA GLY A 403 6.41 8.94 4.03
C GLY A 403 5.22 8.03 4.36
N TRP A 404 5.31 7.19 5.40
CA TRP A 404 4.19 6.39 5.88
C TRP A 404 3.11 7.23 6.57
N ALA A 405 3.47 8.35 7.21
CA ALA A 405 2.49 9.30 7.72
C ALA A 405 1.70 9.96 6.56
N GLN A 406 2.37 10.30 5.46
CA GLN A 406 1.74 10.90 4.28
C GLN A 406 0.85 9.90 3.52
N ALA A 407 1.43 8.76 3.10
CA ALA A 407 0.81 7.84 2.13
C ALA A 407 0.22 6.56 2.75
N GLY A 408 0.40 6.36 4.06
CA GLY A 408 0.02 5.13 4.75
C GLY A 408 1.12 4.07 4.74
N VAL A 409 0.90 3.00 5.52
CA VAL A 409 1.89 1.93 5.71
C VAL A 409 1.88 0.99 4.51
N ALA A 410 3.07 0.74 3.94
CA ALA A 410 3.24 -0.19 2.83
C ALA A 410 2.85 -1.62 3.23
N ARG A 411 1.78 -2.14 2.61
CA ARG A 411 1.31 -3.52 2.80
C ARG A 411 2.34 -4.48 2.20
N GLY A 412 2.87 -5.40 3.00
CA GLY A 412 3.89 -6.38 2.58
C GLY A 412 5.31 -6.12 3.08
N ALA A 413 5.60 -4.95 3.65
CA ALA A 413 6.91 -4.64 4.25
C ALA A 413 7.08 -5.25 5.66
N VAL A 414 6.85 -6.57 5.82
CA VAL A 414 6.71 -7.23 7.13
C VAL A 414 7.92 -7.00 8.05
N VAL A 415 9.14 -7.20 7.53
CA VAL A 415 10.39 -7.00 8.30
C VAL A 415 10.50 -5.55 8.78
N LEU A 416 10.21 -4.60 7.89
CA LEU A 416 10.32 -3.18 8.20
C LEU A 416 9.24 -2.72 9.17
N ILE A 417 8.01 -3.24 9.06
CA ILE A 417 6.93 -3.03 10.03
C ILE A 417 7.34 -3.56 11.40
N ALA A 418 7.85 -4.80 11.48
CA ALA A 418 8.31 -5.40 12.72
C ALA A 418 9.44 -4.57 13.36
N LEU A 419 10.38 -4.08 12.54
CA LEU A 419 11.48 -3.22 12.99
C LEU A 419 10.97 -1.87 13.49
N THR A 420 10.05 -1.21 12.79
CA THR A 420 9.42 0.05 13.19
C THR A 420 8.66 -0.11 14.51
N LEU A 421 7.88 -1.19 14.65
CA LEU A 421 7.17 -1.51 15.90
C LEU A 421 8.16 -1.71 17.05
N ALA A 422 9.21 -2.51 16.86
CA ALA A 422 10.25 -2.69 17.88
C ALA A 422 10.94 -1.36 18.22
N ALA A 423 11.20 -0.51 17.22
CA ALA A 423 11.87 0.76 17.39
C ALA A 423 11.03 1.81 18.12
N LEU A 424 9.70 1.84 17.93
CA LEU A 424 8.81 2.79 18.61
C LEU A 424 8.27 2.25 19.94
N VAL A 425 7.77 1.02 19.97
CA VAL A 425 7.10 0.46 21.16
C VAL A 425 8.08 0.21 22.29
N LEU A 426 9.27 -0.34 22.02
CA LEU A 426 10.24 -0.68 23.07
C LEU A 426 10.75 0.55 23.84
N PRO A 427 11.16 1.67 23.23
CA PRO A 427 11.53 2.85 24.01
C PRO A 427 10.33 3.52 24.69
N ILE A 428 9.12 3.48 24.10
CA ILE A 428 7.93 4.05 24.75
C ILE A 428 7.57 3.28 26.03
N THR A 429 7.62 1.95 25.98
CA THR A 429 7.20 1.08 27.08
C THR A 429 8.34 0.73 28.03
N THR A 430 9.58 0.77 27.56
CA THR A 430 10.77 0.39 28.32
C THR A 430 11.77 1.55 28.40
N ARG A 431 12.70 1.48 29.36
CA ARG A 431 13.73 2.52 29.50
C ARG A 431 14.92 2.34 28.53
N ARG A 432 14.75 1.61 27.42
CA ARG A 432 15.85 1.17 26.53
C ARG A 432 15.54 1.46 25.05
N ASN A 433 16.51 2.05 24.35
CA ASN A 433 16.48 2.19 22.90
C ASN A 433 17.07 0.94 22.25
N VAL A 434 16.27 -0.13 22.19
CA VAL A 434 16.71 -1.42 21.65
C VAL A 434 17.15 -1.31 20.19
N TYR A 435 16.43 -0.51 19.39
CA TYR A 435 16.76 -0.30 17.99
C TYR A 435 18.17 0.26 17.80
N CYS A 436 18.47 1.45 18.32
CA CYS A 436 19.79 2.08 18.18
C CYS A 436 20.93 1.24 18.79
N ALA A 437 20.65 0.49 19.87
CA ALA A 437 21.67 -0.29 20.56
C ALA A 437 21.98 -1.63 19.87
N HIS A 438 20.98 -2.30 19.30
CA HIS A 438 21.08 -3.72 18.92
C HIS A 438 20.46 -4.09 17.56
N LEU A 439 19.70 -3.22 16.90
CA LEU A 439 19.01 -3.54 15.64
C LEU A 439 19.36 -2.62 14.46
N CYS A 440 19.82 -1.40 14.73
CA CYS A 440 20.24 -0.46 13.70
C CYS A 440 21.57 -0.92 13.07
N ALA A 441 21.57 -1.21 11.77
CA ALA A 441 22.76 -1.62 11.03
C ALA A 441 23.87 -0.55 11.05
N HIS A 442 23.50 0.73 10.98
CA HIS A 442 24.47 1.82 11.10
C HIS A 442 25.09 1.92 12.49
N GLY A 443 24.29 1.73 13.54
CA GLY A 443 24.80 1.63 14.90
C GLY A 443 25.74 0.44 15.07
N ALA A 444 25.39 -0.72 14.50
CA ALA A 444 26.23 -1.92 14.50
C ALA A 444 27.57 -1.69 13.78
N ALA A 445 27.56 -1.05 12.61
CA ALA A 445 28.77 -0.68 11.87
C ALA A 445 29.71 0.19 12.72
N GLN A 446 29.19 1.22 13.37
CA GLN A 446 29.98 2.09 14.24
C GLN A 446 30.52 1.35 15.48
N GLN A 447 29.73 0.45 16.09
CA GLN A 447 30.18 -0.35 17.24
C GLN A 447 31.34 -1.28 16.86
N LEU A 448 31.23 -1.94 15.71
CA LEU A 448 32.30 -2.79 15.18
C LEU A 448 33.54 -1.94 14.88
N LEU A 449 33.39 -0.82 14.18
CA LEU A 449 34.50 0.08 13.84
C LEU A 449 35.25 0.57 15.09
N VAL A 450 34.53 1.04 16.11
CA VAL A 450 35.11 1.52 17.38
C VAL A 450 35.92 0.42 18.08
N ARG A 451 35.52 -0.85 17.95
CA ARG A 451 36.25 -1.99 18.53
C ARG A 451 37.61 -2.20 17.87
N PHE A 452 37.68 -2.03 16.55
CA PHE A 452 38.91 -2.19 15.77
C PHE A 452 39.82 -0.95 15.87
N VAL A 453 39.26 0.25 15.70
CA VAL A 453 40.03 1.50 15.65
C VAL A 453 40.37 2.06 17.05
N ARG A 454 39.53 1.79 18.06
CA ARG A 454 39.66 2.28 19.44
C ARG A 454 39.90 3.80 19.54
N PRO A 455 39.00 4.63 18.99
CA PRO A 455 39.09 6.08 19.05
C PRO A 455 39.24 6.59 20.49
N LYS A 456 40.15 7.54 20.68
CA LYS A 456 40.40 8.22 21.97
C LYS A 456 39.95 9.67 22.01
N ARG A 457 39.55 10.26 20.86
CA ARG A 457 39.19 11.68 20.80
C ARG A 457 37.73 11.87 21.22
N SER A 458 37.48 13.01 21.83
CA SER A 458 36.15 13.59 22.00
C SER A 458 36.07 14.90 21.22
N PHE A 459 34.86 15.33 20.86
CA PHE A 459 34.69 16.65 20.29
C PHE A 459 35.11 17.75 21.28
N PRO A 460 35.68 18.86 20.80
CA PRO A 460 36.04 19.98 21.64
C PRO A 460 34.80 20.63 22.26
N GLU A 461 34.95 21.21 23.47
CA GLU A 461 33.82 21.76 24.25
C GLU A 461 33.01 22.81 23.49
N TRP A 462 33.67 23.64 22.67
CA TRP A 462 33.01 24.70 21.90
C TRP A 462 32.04 24.16 20.83
N LEU A 463 32.23 22.93 20.36
CA LEU A 463 31.41 22.31 19.32
C LEU A 463 30.23 21.50 19.90
N LYS A 464 30.28 21.16 21.19
CA LYS A 464 29.23 20.39 21.87
C LYS A 464 27.82 20.98 21.76
N PRO A 465 27.56 22.30 21.94
CA PRO A 465 26.20 22.83 21.83
C PRO A 465 25.62 22.60 20.43
N VAL A 466 26.41 22.81 19.38
CA VAL A 466 26.00 22.58 17.99
C VAL A 466 25.71 21.10 17.73
N LEU A 467 26.58 20.20 18.18
CA LEU A 467 26.42 18.75 17.99
C LEU A 467 25.26 18.14 18.80
N VAL A 468 24.83 18.79 19.87
CA VAL A 468 23.64 18.40 20.62
C VAL A 468 22.36 18.91 19.94
N GLY A 469 22.44 20.07 19.27
CA GLY A 469 21.34 20.65 18.49
C GLY A 469 21.12 20.00 17.12
N LEU A 470 22.20 19.56 16.44
CA LEU A 470 22.15 19.10 15.04
C LEU A 470 21.12 17.99 14.77
N PRO A 471 21.03 16.89 15.57
CA PRO A 471 20.02 15.86 15.33
C PRO A 471 18.58 16.39 15.42
N TRP A 472 18.36 17.36 16.31
CA TRP A 472 17.05 17.99 16.52
C TRP A 472 16.70 18.97 15.41
N ALA A 473 17.69 19.69 14.88
CA ALA A 473 17.52 20.53 13.70
C ALA A 473 17.19 19.68 12.47
N LEU A 474 17.91 18.57 12.24
CA LEU A 474 17.61 17.64 11.14
C LEU A 474 16.24 16.98 11.29
N LEU A 475 15.84 16.62 12.51
CA LEU A 475 14.50 16.10 12.79
C LEU A 475 13.41 17.15 12.49
N ALA A 476 13.62 18.40 12.89
CA ALA A 476 12.71 19.50 12.58
C ALA A 476 12.61 19.73 11.07
N VAL A 477 13.72 19.74 10.34
CA VAL A 477 13.74 19.83 8.87
C VAL A 477 12.96 18.68 8.26
N ALA A 478 13.14 17.44 8.73
CA ALA A 478 12.40 16.29 8.21
C ALA A 478 10.88 16.44 8.39
N ILE A 479 10.43 16.86 9.58
CA ILE A 479 9.01 17.10 9.86
C ILE A 479 8.48 18.26 9.01
N LEU A 480 9.19 19.38 8.97
CA LEU A 480 8.76 20.58 8.23
C LEU A 480 8.69 20.33 6.73
N THR A 481 9.64 19.57 6.16
CA THR A 481 9.56 19.12 4.76
C THR A 481 8.29 18.30 4.53
N ALA A 482 7.94 17.41 5.46
CA ALA A 482 6.76 16.56 5.33
C ALA A 482 5.43 17.34 5.46
N VAL A 483 5.41 18.41 6.26
CA VAL A 483 4.24 19.27 6.51
C VAL A 483 4.08 20.33 5.41
N LEU A 484 5.17 20.96 4.99
CA LEU A 484 5.18 22.10 4.05
C LEU A 484 5.39 21.67 2.59
N HIS A 485 5.58 20.37 2.33
CA HIS A 485 5.85 19.79 1.01
C HIS A 485 7.04 20.45 0.31
N TRP A 486 8.10 20.74 1.05
CA TRP A 486 9.34 21.25 0.46
C TRP A 486 9.94 20.22 -0.52
N PRO A 487 10.58 20.65 -1.61
CA PRO A 487 11.18 19.77 -2.62
C PRO A 487 12.52 19.16 -2.13
N LEU A 488 12.55 18.71 -0.88
CA LEU A 488 13.71 18.09 -0.25
C LEU A 488 13.45 16.58 -0.12
N ASN A 489 14.34 15.78 -0.71
CA ASN A 489 14.28 14.33 -0.56
C ASN A 489 14.72 13.96 0.86
N LEU A 490 13.76 13.50 1.68
CA LEU A 490 14.03 13.11 3.07
C LEU A 490 15.06 11.98 3.19
N VAL A 491 15.22 11.18 2.14
CA VAL A 491 16.19 10.09 2.05
C VAL A 491 17.62 10.62 2.19
N ASP A 492 17.90 11.82 1.69
CA ASP A 492 19.25 12.40 1.69
C ASP A 492 19.71 12.92 3.07
N LEU A 493 18.81 12.93 4.07
CA LEU A 493 19.11 13.38 5.43
C LEU A 493 19.83 12.33 6.28
N GLU A 494 19.82 11.06 5.85
CA GLU A 494 20.37 9.94 6.62
C GLU A 494 21.20 9.00 5.73
N PRO A 495 22.23 8.32 6.27
CA PRO A 495 23.15 7.50 5.48
C PRO A 495 22.58 6.10 5.20
N PHE A 496 21.28 5.90 5.39
CA PHE A 496 20.69 4.57 5.51
C PHE A 496 20.51 3.89 4.14
N ASP A 497 20.23 4.64 3.09
CA ASP A 497 20.12 4.09 1.74
C ASP A 497 21.46 3.57 1.20
N ALA A 498 22.59 4.03 1.74
CA ALA A 498 23.92 3.53 1.37
C ALA A 498 24.13 2.02 1.65
N TYR A 499 23.27 1.40 2.47
CA TYR A 499 23.24 -0.05 2.66
C TYR A 499 22.74 -0.82 1.43
N LEU A 500 22.11 -0.14 0.47
CA LEU A 500 21.74 -0.64 -0.84
C LEU A 500 22.51 0.15 -1.93
N PRO A 501 23.83 -0.05 -2.07
CA PRO A 501 24.69 0.81 -2.87
C PRO A 501 24.33 0.83 -4.37
N ALA A 502 23.62 -0.18 -4.87
CA ALA A 502 23.14 -0.23 -6.25
C ALA A 502 22.04 0.81 -6.54
N VAL A 503 21.33 1.28 -5.51
CA VAL A 503 20.18 2.20 -5.64
C VAL A 503 20.43 3.53 -4.91
N ALA A 504 21.37 3.55 -3.97
CA ALA A 504 21.66 4.70 -3.13
C ALA A 504 22.09 5.94 -3.92
N GLY A 505 21.51 7.09 -3.57
CA GLY A 505 21.98 8.39 -4.06
C GLY A 505 23.38 8.75 -3.55
N MET A 506 24.10 9.57 -4.31
CA MET A 506 25.46 10.03 -3.96
C MET A 506 25.52 10.72 -2.60
N THR A 507 24.49 11.49 -2.24
CA THR A 507 24.41 12.19 -0.95
C THR A 507 24.42 11.19 0.21
N ALA A 508 23.60 10.14 0.16
CA ALA A 508 23.55 9.09 1.17
C ALA A 508 24.89 8.34 1.30
N LEU A 509 25.57 8.05 0.17
CA LEU A 509 26.89 7.41 0.14
C LEU A 509 27.98 8.29 0.79
N ILE A 510 28.00 9.59 0.47
CA ILE A 510 28.94 10.55 1.06
C ILE A 510 28.68 10.67 2.57
N LEU A 511 27.42 10.79 2.98
CA LEU A 511 27.05 10.88 4.38
C LEU A 511 27.44 9.60 5.14
N PHE A 512 27.25 8.43 4.52
CA PHE A 512 27.67 7.14 5.06
C PHE A 512 29.18 7.08 5.27
N ALA A 513 29.98 7.41 4.24
CA ALA A 513 31.43 7.44 4.37
C ALA A 513 31.90 8.44 5.44
N ALA A 514 31.38 9.68 5.41
CA ALA A 514 31.71 10.73 6.35
C ALA A 514 31.36 10.33 7.80
N SER A 515 30.22 9.68 8.01
CA SER A 515 29.78 9.22 9.32
C SER A 515 30.69 8.15 9.92
N LEU A 516 31.17 7.20 9.10
CA LEU A 516 32.13 6.17 9.53
C LEU A 516 33.51 6.78 9.79
N VAL A 517 33.97 7.68 8.92
CA VAL A 517 35.23 8.42 9.13
C VAL A 517 35.19 9.20 10.43
N ALA A 518 34.13 9.95 10.71
CA ALA A 518 33.96 10.67 11.98
C ALA A 518 33.99 9.71 13.18
N SER A 519 33.43 8.51 13.01
CA SER A 519 33.37 7.47 14.05
C SER A 519 34.69 6.77 14.31
N SER A 520 35.61 6.82 13.35
CA SER A 520 36.99 6.35 13.54
C SER A 520 37.78 7.26 14.49
N PHE A 521 37.36 8.52 14.68
CA PHE A 521 37.99 9.48 15.59
C PHE A 521 37.24 9.65 16.91
N VAL A 522 35.91 9.71 16.87
CA VAL A 522 35.04 9.90 18.03
C VAL A 522 34.06 8.71 18.14
N PRO A 523 34.00 7.99 19.27
CA PRO A 523 33.15 6.81 19.38
C PRO A 523 31.68 7.12 19.09
N MET A 524 31.09 6.41 18.11
CA MET A 524 29.68 6.52 17.72
C MET A 524 29.27 7.95 17.29
N ALA A 525 30.17 8.68 16.60
CA ALA A 525 30.00 10.09 16.27
C ALA A 525 28.62 10.41 15.65
N TYR A 526 28.24 9.73 14.58
CA TYR A 526 26.97 9.96 13.90
C TYR A 526 25.75 9.57 14.75
N CYS A 527 25.70 8.36 15.33
CA CYS A 527 24.59 7.95 16.19
C CYS A 527 24.37 8.88 17.40
N ARG A 528 25.41 9.59 17.88
CA ARG A 528 25.30 10.52 19.02
C ARG A 528 24.98 11.96 18.61
N HIS A 529 25.46 12.40 17.44
CA HIS A 529 25.50 13.82 17.10
C HIS A 529 24.93 14.17 15.73
N GLY A 530 24.56 13.19 14.90
CA GLY A 530 24.08 13.43 13.54
C GLY A 530 22.80 12.68 13.15
N CYS A 531 22.30 11.73 13.96
CA CYS A 531 21.16 10.90 13.59
C CYS A 531 19.80 11.49 14.07
N PRO A 532 18.95 12.04 13.18
CA PRO A 532 17.64 12.56 13.55
C PRO A 532 16.68 11.45 14.02
N THR A 533 16.74 10.25 13.42
CA THR A 533 15.98 9.10 13.91
C THR A 533 16.36 8.70 15.33
N GLY A 534 17.66 8.74 15.67
CA GLY A 534 18.13 8.50 17.03
C GLY A 534 17.61 9.53 18.03
N ALA A 535 17.50 10.81 17.63
CA ALA A 535 16.95 11.87 18.46
C ALA A 535 15.46 11.66 18.75
N LEU A 536 14.67 11.31 17.74
CA LEU A 536 13.24 10.98 17.90
C LEU A 536 13.05 9.79 18.86
N LEU A 537 13.79 8.70 18.66
CA LEU A 537 13.67 7.52 19.51
C LEU A 537 14.14 7.76 20.96
N ASP A 538 15.18 8.56 21.18
CA ASP A 538 15.61 8.94 22.53
C ASP A 538 14.60 9.87 23.23
N HIS A 539 13.86 10.68 22.47
CA HIS A 539 12.76 11.49 22.98
C HIS A 539 11.57 10.66 23.46
N LEU A 540 11.20 9.65 22.66
CA LEU A 540 10.12 8.71 22.97
C LEU A 540 10.50 7.70 24.05
N ARG A 541 11.74 7.71 24.54
CA ARG A 541 12.20 6.79 25.57
C ARG A 541 11.67 7.15 26.95
N LEU A 542 11.17 6.17 27.69
CA LEU A 542 10.77 6.38 29.08
C LEU A 542 12.00 6.65 29.97
N HIS A 543 12.06 7.83 30.62
CA HIS A 543 13.15 8.21 31.54
C HIS A 543 12.64 8.50 32.96
N ARG A 544 13.46 8.24 33.99
CA ARG A 544 13.11 8.53 35.40
C ARG A 544 12.96 10.03 35.71
N ARG A 545 13.46 10.91 34.84
CA ARG A 545 13.35 12.38 34.93
C ARG A 545 12.46 12.95 33.81
N ALA A 546 11.50 12.16 33.33
CA ALA A 546 10.58 12.59 32.29
C ALA A 546 9.54 13.63 32.79
N ASP A 547 9.58 13.99 34.06
CA ASP A 547 8.73 14.99 34.72
C ASP A 547 9.02 16.44 34.31
N ARG A 548 10.12 16.71 33.59
CA ARG A 548 10.54 18.07 33.21
C ARG A 548 10.47 18.31 31.71
N LEU A 549 9.99 19.50 31.35
CA LEU A 549 10.07 20.05 30.01
C LEU A 549 11.52 20.44 29.69
N THR A 550 11.95 20.18 28.47
CA THR A 550 13.29 20.46 27.95
C THR A 550 13.18 21.25 26.66
N TRP A 551 14.28 21.88 26.21
CA TRP A 551 14.32 22.57 24.92
C TRP A 551 13.97 21.64 23.74
N ARG A 552 14.22 20.33 23.89
CA ARG A 552 13.87 19.29 22.91
C ARG A 552 12.36 19.14 22.73
N ASP A 553 11.61 19.23 23.82
CA ASP A 553 10.14 19.30 23.79
C ASP A 553 9.70 20.55 23.03
N GLY A 554 10.38 21.67 23.25
CA GLY A 554 10.14 22.93 22.54
C GLY A 554 10.30 22.82 21.02
N VAL A 555 11.27 22.05 20.52
CA VAL A 555 11.44 21.82 19.07
C VAL A 555 10.22 21.12 18.47
N LEU A 556 9.76 20.01 19.08
CA LEU A 556 8.61 19.27 18.58
C LEU A 556 7.30 20.02 18.75
N LEU A 557 7.14 20.76 19.86
CA LEU A 557 6.00 21.66 20.04
C LEU A 557 6.00 22.79 19.00
N GLY A 558 7.17 23.29 18.61
CA GLY A 558 7.32 24.23 17.50
C GLY A 558 6.89 23.63 16.16
N CYS A 559 7.37 22.42 15.84
CA CYS A 559 6.92 21.69 14.65
C CYS A 559 5.40 21.42 14.66
N LEU A 560 4.85 21.04 15.82
CA LEU A 560 3.41 20.84 15.99
C LEU A 560 2.66 22.16 15.78
N ALA A 561 3.15 23.28 16.33
CA ALA A 561 2.54 24.59 16.14
C ALA A 561 2.56 25.03 14.67
N VAL A 562 3.64 24.77 13.93
CA VAL A 562 3.69 25.03 12.48
C VAL A 562 2.72 24.12 11.73
N ALA A 563 2.70 22.81 12.03
CA ALA A 563 1.76 21.88 11.39
C ALA A 563 0.30 22.26 11.65
N ALA A 564 -0.01 22.66 12.88
CA ALA A 564 -1.29 23.22 13.29
C ALA A 564 -1.63 24.51 12.53
N ALA A 565 -0.69 25.45 12.46
CA ALA A 565 -0.88 26.71 11.74
C ALA A 565 -1.13 26.47 10.24
N VAL A 566 -0.38 25.59 9.61
CA VAL A 566 -0.61 25.22 8.20
C VAL A 566 -2.00 24.60 8.05
N HIS A 567 -2.36 23.67 8.93
CA HIS A 567 -3.65 22.99 8.83
C HIS A 567 -4.85 23.94 9.05
N TRP A 568 -4.77 24.84 10.03
CA TRP A 568 -5.90 25.69 10.42
C TRP A 568 -5.90 27.09 9.80
N TRP A 569 -4.76 27.65 9.39
CA TRP A 569 -4.67 28.97 8.77
C TRP A 569 -4.47 28.95 7.25
N ALA A 570 -4.10 27.80 6.65
CA ALA A 570 -4.12 27.63 5.19
C ALA A 570 -5.43 26.99 4.68
N ALA A 571 -6.46 26.94 5.54
CA ALA A 571 -7.88 26.81 5.18
C ALA A 571 -8.45 28.22 5.00
#